data_AF-A0A8J5STM9-F1
#
_entry.id   AF-A0A8J5STM9-F1
#
_cell.length_a   1.000
_cell.length_b   1.000
_cell.length_c   1.000
_cell.angle_alpha   90.00
_cell.angle_beta   90.00
_cell.angle_gamma   90.00
#
_symmetry.space_group_name_H-M   'P 1'
#
loop_
_entity.id
_entity.type
_entity.pdbx_description
1 polymer ?
#
loop_
_entity_poly.entity_id
_entity_poly.type
_entity_poly.pdbx_seq_one_letter_code
_entity_poly.pdbx_strand_id
1 'polypeptide(L)'
;MEESNFMMALLIPGPASPGKDFDLFLEPLVEDLLELWTSVSAYDALSGKMFKFRDAVLWCIHDYPTLSTLSGRTTKGYFTCIHCNKHPLSYSLRSKIGYIGHFRFLTKGHRLQRNNEFAGLHESNDPPGEFCIEEFLAKLDKVEDVRPGQLQSSRKRKRFDLKCGNVKIWSRKVSFWKLPYWHILKGRHNLDVMHIDKNICESQISTILNIPEKTKDTIKARLDLKDLGMKKELQFRDDGDSCQMPHARYTLSKEQKNIFCDFLWDVKFPDGFASNISRCLNADGTKVQGLKTHDCHIL
;
A
#
# COMPACT_ATOMS: atom_id res chain seq x y z
N MET A 1 -10.01 -18.53 -16.28
CA MET A 1 -9.59 -17.55 -17.30
C MET A 1 -8.48 -18.22 -18.07
N GLU A 2 -8.66 -18.52 -19.36
CA GLU A 2 -7.63 -19.20 -20.15
C GLU A 2 -6.42 -18.29 -20.40
N GLU A 3 -5.23 -18.88 -20.53
CA GLU A 3 -3.98 -18.16 -20.77
C GLU A 3 -4.03 -17.34 -22.08
N SER A 4 -4.78 -17.85 -23.06
CA SER A 4 -5.12 -17.20 -24.34
C SER A 4 -5.85 -15.85 -24.20
N ASN A 5 -6.45 -15.58 -23.05
CA ASN A 5 -7.18 -14.33 -22.77
C ASN A 5 -6.30 -13.25 -22.12
N PHE A 6 -5.03 -13.55 -21.82
CA PHE A 6 -4.09 -12.57 -21.28
C PHE A 6 -3.27 -11.95 -22.40
N MET A 7 -3.58 -10.70 -22.73
CA MET A 7 -2.76 -9.91 -23.64
C MET A 7 -1.79 -9.04 -22.84
N MET A 8 -0.50 -9.37 -22.86
CA MET A 8 0.54 -8.47 -22.33
C MET A 8 0.80 -7.37 -23.36
N ALA A 9 0.07 -6.26 -23.23
CA ALA A 9 0.17 -5.13 -24.16
C ALA A 9 1.49 -4.35 -24.03
N LEU A 10 2.06 -4.26 -22.81
CA LEU A 10 3.26 -3.45 -22.55
C LEU A 10 4.05 -3.96 -21.34
N LEU A 11 5.36 -4.13 -21.50
CA LEU A 11 6.30 -4.44 -20.42
C LEU A 11 7.26 -3.27 -20.21
N ILE A 12 7.17 -2.61 -19.05
CA ILE A 12 8.09 -1.52 -18.68
C ILE A 12 8.99 -2.00 -17.53
N PRO A 13 10.33 -2.03 -17.72
CA PRO A 13 11.25 -2.34 -16.64
C PRO A 13 11.16 -1.30 -15.51
N GLY A 14 11.05 -1.75 -14.26
CA GLY A 14 10.92 -0.89 -13.08
C GLY A 14 11.95 0.27 -13.00
N PRO A 15 13.25 0.04 -13.26
CA PRO A 15 14.27 1.11 -13.23
C PRO A 15 14.08 2.18 -14.32
N ALA A 16 13.43 1.84 -15.43
CA ALA A 16 13.14 2.73 -16.55
C ALA A 16 11.66 3.17 -16.56
N SER A 17 10.96 3.06 -15.42
CA SER A 17 9.57 3.46 -15.32
C SER A 17 9.41 4.94 -15.67
N PRO A 18 8.51 5.31 -16.60
CA PRO A 18 8.31 6.70 -17.01
C PRO A 18 7.67 7.54 -15.89
N GLY A 19 7.24 6.92 -14.78
CA GLY A 19 6.69 7.62 -13.63
C GLY A 19 5.51 8.49 -14.04
N LYS A 20 5.64 9.82 -13.92
CA LYS A 20 4.56 10.75 -14.31
C LYS A 20 4.25 10.71 -15.80
N ASP A 21 5.24 10.40 -16.62
CA ASP A 21 5.15 10.38 -18.08
C ASP A 21 4.42 9.15 -18.60
N PHE A 22 4.12 8.18 -17.72
CA PHE A 22 3.24 7.06 -18.03
C PHE A 22 1.87 7.52 -18.55
N ASP A 23 1.43 8.72 -18.14
CA ASP A 23 0.15 9.27 -18.59
C ASP A 23 0.09 9.50 -20.11
N LEU A 24 1.23 9.76 -20.76
CA LEU A 24 1.33 9.89 -22.23
C LEU A 24 1.09 8.56 -22.93
N PHE A 25 1.54 7.45 -22.33
CA PHE A 25 1.32 6.11 -22.86
C PHE A 25 -0.15 5.66 -22.74
N LEU A 26 -0.91 6.29 -21.84
CA LEU A 26 -2.33 6.00 -21.65
C LEU A 26 -3.23 6.78 -22.59
N GLU A 27 -2.75 7.80 -23.29
CA GLU A 27 -3.61 8.62 -24.15
C GLU A 27 -4.31 7.82 -25.25
N PRO A 28 -3.63 6.94 -26.02
CA PRO A 28 -4.31 6.12 -27.03
C PRO A 28 -5.37 5.20 -26.40
N LEU A 29 -5.07 4.59 -25.25
CA LEU A 29 -6.04 3.76 -24.53
C LEU A 29 -7.27 4.58 -24.10
N VAL A 30 -7.07 5.81 -23.63
CA VAL A 30 -8.19 6.67 -23.22
C VAL A 30 -9.02 7.12 -24.42
N GLU A 31 -8.41 7.36 -25.58
CA GLU A 31 -9.12 7.66 -26.83
C GLU A 31 -9.99 6.47 -27.26
N ASP A 32 -9.43 5.26 -27.27
CA ASP A 32 -10.18 4.03 -27.58
C ASP A 32 -11.35 3.83 -26.59
N LEU A 33 -11.13 4.05 -25.30
CA LEU A 33 -12.16 3.93 -24.27
C LEU A 33 -13.27 4.97 -24.41
N LEU A 34 -12.96 6.18 -24.90
CA LEU A 34 -13.97 7.20 -25.20
C LEU A 34 -14.82 6.79 -26.41
N GLU A 35 -14.21 6.22 -27.45
CA GLU A 35 -14.93 5.69 -28.60
C GLU A 35 -15.86 4.53 -28.17
N LEU A 36 -15.32 3.58 -27.41
CA LEU A 36 -16.07 2.45 -26.85
C LEU A 36 -17.22 2.87 -25.95
N TRP A 37 -17.06 3.95 -25.17
CA TRP A 37 -18.16 4.47 -24.34
C TRP A 37 -19.36 4.95 -25.17
N THR A 38 -19.11 5.52 -26.36
CA THR A 38 -20.17 5.99 -27.27
C THR A 38 -20.84 4.81 -27.98
N SER A 39 -20.06 4.02 -28.72
CA SER A 39 -20.35 2.67 -29.24
C SER A 39 -19.54 2.46 -30.52
N VAL A 40 -18.96 1.28 -30.68
CA VAL A 40 -18.33 0.84 -31.95
C VAL A 40 -19.13 -0.27 -32.59
N SER A 41 -18.99 -0.45 -33.91
CA SER A 41 -19.59 -1.57 -34.62
C SER A 41 -18.65 -2.78 -34.51
N ALA A 42 -19.07 -3.84 -33.83
CA ALA A 42 -18.29 -5.06 -33.66
C ALA A 42 -18.99 -6.26 -34.31
N TYR A 43 -18.22 -7.23 -34.76
CA TYR A 43 -18.73 -8.48 -35.33
C TYR A 43 -18.72 -9.58 -34.26
N ASP A 44 -19.87 -10.17 -33.99
CA ASP A 44 -19.97 -11.36 -33.15
C ASP A 44 -19.76 -12.60 -34.01
N ALA A 45 -18.62 -13.27 -33.81
CA ALA A 45 -18.25 -14.47 -34.55
C ALA A 45 -19.19 -15.65 -34.31
N LEU A 46 -19.86 -15.71 -33.15
CA LEU A 46 -20.78 -16.79 -32.83
C LEU A 46 -22.12 -16.63 -33.54
N SER A 47 -22.70 -15.41 -33.53
CA SER A 47 -24.00 -15.14 -34.16
C SER A 47 -23.90 -14.73 -35.64
N GLY A 48 -22.71 -14.39 -36.12
CA GLY A 48 -22.48 -13.91 -37.49
C GLY A 48 -23.05 -12.52 -37.77
N LYS A 49 -23.29 -11.71 -36.74
CA LYS A 49 -23.99 -10.43 -36.84
C LYS A 49 -23.14 -9.27 -36.34
N MET A 50 -23.37 -8.10 -36.94
CA MET A 50 -22.86 -6.84 -36.40
C MET A 50 -23.71 -6.40 -35.22
N PHE A 51 -23.06 -5.91 -34.16
CA PHE A 51 -23.73 -5.32 -33.01
C PHE A 51 -23.02 -4.04 -32.56
N LYS A 52 -23.70 -3.24 -31.74
CA LYS A 52 -23.11 -2.06 -31.10
C LYS A 52 -22.43 -2.48 -29.81
N PHE A 53 -21.11 -2.45 -29.80
CA PHE A 53 -20.29 -2.77 -28.65
C PHE A 53 -19.99 -1.49 -27.86
N ARG A 54 -20.05 -1.60 -26.53
CA ARG A 54 -19.62 -0.57 -25.59
C ARG A 54 -18.79 -1.22 -24.49
N ASP A 55 -17.80 -0.48 -24.00
CA ASP A 55 -16.98 -0.92 -22.88
C ASP A 55 -16.73 0.22 -21.90
N ALA A 56 -16.46 -0.14 -20.64
CA ALA A 56 -16.16 0.80 -19.57
C ALA A 56 -15.19 0.18 -18.55
N VAL A 57 -14.19 0.96 -18.16
CA VAL A 57 -13.26 0.57 -17.10
C VAL A 57 -13.93 0.78 -15.74
N LEU A 58 -14.24 -0.30 -15.03
CA LEU A 58 -14.87 -0.22 -13.71
C LEU A 58 -13.87 0.08 -12.58
N TRP A 59 -12.71 -0.58 -12.63
CA TRP A 59 -11.64 -0.38 -11.67
C TRP A 59 -10.31 -0.93 -12.18
N CYS A 60 -9.24 -0.50 -11.54
CA CYS A 60 -7.89 -0.95 -11.83
C CYS A 60 -7.23 -1.48 -10.54
N ILE A 61 -6.44 -2.55 -10.63
CA ILE A 61 -5.73 -3.16 -9.50
C ILE A 61 -4.23 -2.88 -9.65
N HIS A 62 -3.61 -2.34 -8.61
CA HIS A 62 -2.23 -1.85 -8.66
C HIS A 62 -1.46 -2.15 -7.40
N ASP A 63 -0.15 -2.35 -7.53
CA ASP A 63 0.74 -2.15 -6.39
C ASP A 63 0.73 -0.66 -5.94
N TYR A 64 1.25 -0.40 -4.75
CA TYR A 64 1.19 0.94 -4.15
C TYR A 64 1.94 2.02 -4.95
N PRO A 65 3.13 1.76 -5.53
CA PRO A 65 3.79 2.68 -6.46
C PRO A 65 2.98 2.96 -7.73
N THR A 66 2.44 1.94 -8.39
CA THR A 66 1.68 2.11 -9.63
C THR A 66 0.38 2.87 -9.38
N LEU A 67 -0.27 2.65 -8.23
CA LEU A 67 -1.42 3.45 -7.81
C LEU A 67 -1.08 4.95 -7.77
N SER A 68 0.09 5.33 -7.27
CA SER A 68 0.53 6.74 -7.27
C SER A 68 0.60 7.32 -8.68
N THR A 69 1.18 6.53 -9.59
CA THR A 69 1.30 6.90 -11.00
C THR A 69 -0.06 7.07 -11.63
N LEU A 70 -0.93 6.08 -11.52
CA LEU A 70 -2.21 6.02 -12.24
C LEU A 70 -3.32 6.86 -11.63
N SER A 71 -3.23 7.22 -10.35
CA SER A 71 -4.17 8.16 -9.72
C SER A 71 -3.68 9.61 -9.71
N GLY A 72 -2.39 9.82 -9.98
CA GLY A 72 -1.72 11.10 -9.78
C GLY A 72 -1.55 11.49 -8.30
N ARG A 73 -2.04 10.70 -7.35
CA ARG A 73 -1.99 10.97 -5.91
C ARG A 73 -0.60 10.68 -5.34
N THR A 74 -0.17 11.47 -4.37
CA THR A 74 1.05 11.20 -3.60
C THR A 74 0.87 9.95 -2.73
N THR A 75 1.78 8.99 -2.87
CA THR A 75 1.88 7.83 -1.96
C THR A 75 3.13 7.89 -1.09
N LYS A 76 3.80 9.05 -1.06
CA LYS A 76 4.99 9.32 -0.25
C LYS A 76 4.76 10.52 0.68
N GLY A 77 5.44 10.54 1.82
CA GLY A 77 5.37 11.64 2.79
C GLY A 77 4.29 11.43 3.84
N TYR A 78 3.63 12.51 4.26
CA TYR A 78 2.60 12.44 5.32
C TYR A 78 1.21 12.05 4.77
N PHE A 79 0.93 12.30 3.49
CA PHE A 79 -0.41 12.10 2.89
C PHE A 79 -0.47 10.86 1.99
N THR A 80 0.10 9.73 2.43
CA THR A 80 0.17 8.52 1.59
C THR A 80 -1.14 7.76 1.54
N CYS A 81 -1.83 7.67 2.69
CA CYS A 81 -3.08 6.96 2.82
C CYS A 81 -4.10 7.45 1.78
N ILE A 82 -4.57 6.53 0.94
CA ILE A 82 -5.51 6.83 -0.16
C ILE A 82 -6.93 7.10 0.37
N HIS A 83 -7.23 6.63 1.58
CA HIS A 83 -8.51 6.82 2.27
C HIS A 83 -8.49 7.96 3.29
N CYS A 84 -7.32 8.37 3.79
CA CYS A 84 -7.18 9.39 4.83
C CYS A 84 -6.98 10.77 4.19
N ASN A 85 -8.07 11.40 3.76
CA ASN A 85 -8.02 12.69 3.06
C ASN A 85 -7.79 13.86 4.01
N LYS A 86 -8.55 13.89 5.11
CA LYS A 86 -8.48 14.89 6.18
C LYS A 86 -7.85 14.23 7.41
N HIS A 87 -6.83 14.86 7.97
CA HIS A 87 -6.09 14.38 9.15
C HIS A 87 -5.39 13.02 8.90
N PRO A 88 -4.31 13.00 8.09
CA PRO A 88 -3.60 11.76 7.80
C PRO A 88 -3.02 11.15 9.08
N LEU A 89 -3.00 9.82 9.12
CA LEU A 89 -2.52 9.02 10.24
C LEU A 89 -0.98 8.93 10.34
N SER A 90 -0.29 9.94 9.81
CA SER A 90 1.16 9.93 9.61
C SER A 90 1.90 10.72 10.69
N TYR A 91 2.98 10.17 11.22
CA TYR A 91 3.79 10.74 12.29
C TYR A 91 5.26 10.75 11.92
N SER A 92 5.97 11.80 12.30
CA SER A 92 7.42 11.82 12.22
C SER A 92 7.98 10.92 13.31
N LEU A 93 8.70 9.88 12.91
CA LEU A 93 9.52 9.05 13.80
C LEU A 93 10.99 9.47 13.63
N ARG A 94 11.89 8.96 14.47
CA ARG A 94 13.32 9.34 14.45
C ARG A 94 14.00 9.14 13.09
N SER A 95 13.60 8.13 12.33
CA SER A 95 14.23 7.76 11.06
C SER A 95 13.31 7.72 9.84
N LYS A 96 12.00 7.79 10.06
CA LYS A 96 11.00 7.56 9.00
C LYS A 96 9.67 8.23 9.36
N ILE A 97 8.72 8.17 8.43
CA ILE A 97 7.32 8.49 8.71
C ILE A 97 6.62 7.19 9.08
N GLY A 98 5.97 7.16 10.24
CA GLY A 98 5.13 6.06 10.70
C GLY A 98 3.66 6.34 10.42
N TYR A 99 2.86 5.31 10.19
CA TYR A 99 1.41 5.44 10.04
C TYR A 99 0.73 4.70 11.19
N ILE A 100 0.09 5.45 12.08
CA ILE A 100 -0.45 4.95 13.35
C ILE A 100 -1.91 5.41 13.43
N GLY A 101 -2.82 4.53 13.82
CA GLY A 101 -4.25 4.85 13.88
C GLY A 101 -5.15 4.02 12.96
N HIS A 102 -4.64 2.96 12.33
CA HIS A 102 -5.42 2.09 11.44
C HIS A 102 -6.67 1.48 12.13
N PHE A 103 -6.66 1.35 13.46
CA PHE A 103 -7.83 0.92 14.24
C PHE A 103 -9.05 1.85 14.10
N ARG A 104 -8.86 3.09 13.64
CA ARG A 104 -9.94 4.06 13.38
C ARG A 104 -10.85 3.64 12.23
N PHE A 105 -10.41 2.72 11.37
CA PHE A 105 -11.25 2.13 10.31
C PHE A 105 -12.11 0.96 10.79
N LEU A 106 -11.91 0.48 12.02
CA LEU A 106 -12.70 -0.62 12.57
C LEU A 106 -14.11 -0.15 12.94
N THR A 107 -15.01 -1.09 13.17
CA THR A 107 -16.39 -0.77 13.59
C THR A 107 -16.41 -0.14 14.98
N LYS A 108 -17.36 0.78 15.21
CA LYS A 108 -17.55 1.41 16.53
C LYS A 108 -17.68 0.35 17.62
N GLY A 109 -16.91 0.51 18.69
CA GLY A 109 -16.91 -0.40 19.82
C GLY A 109 -15.96 -1.60 19.70
N HIS A 110 -15.20 -1.73 18.60
CA HIS A 110 -14.15 -2.74 18.47
C HIS A 110 -13.10 -2.59 19.59
N ARG A 111 -12.57 -3.71 20.12
CA ARG A 111 -11.62 -3.72 21.25
C ARG A 111 -10.43 -2.78 21.04
N LEU A 112 -9.87 -2.79 19.83
CA LEU A 112 -8.72 -1.94 19.48
C LEU A 112 -9.05 -0.44 19.42
N GLN A 113 -10.30 -0.04 19.18
CA GLN A 113 -10.70 1.38 19.28
C GLN A 113 -10.83 1.85 20.73
N ARG A 114 -11.11 0.95 21.66
CA ARG A 114 -11.19 1.26 23.10
C ARG A 114 -9.81 1.26 23.77
N ASN A 115 -8.76 0.96 23.03
CA ASN A 115 -7.42 0.90 23.58
C ASN A 115 -6.86 2.33 23.73
N ASN A 116 -6.70 2.78 24.98
CA ASN A 116 -6.20 4.11 25.30
C ASN A 116 -4.68 4.27 25.04
N GLU A 117 -3.97 3.21 24.67
CA GLU A 117 -2.53 3.28 24.34
C GLU A 117 -2.22 4.27 23.21
N PHE A 118 -3.18 4.53 22.31
CA PHE A 118 -3.01 5.44 21.17
C PHE A 118 -3.74 6.78 21.35
N ALA A 119 -4.41 7.01 22.49
CA ALA A 119 -5.24 8.19 22.70
C ALA A 119 -4.43 9.50 22.65
N GLY A 120 -3.16 9.48 23.02
CA GLY A 120 -2.27 10.65 22.95
C GLY A 120 -1.84 11.05 21.53
N LEU A 121 -2.12 10.23 20.52
CA LEU A 121 -1.71 10.51 19.14
C LEU A 121 -2.80 11.21 18.32
N HIS A 122 -4.07 10.99 18.65
CA HIS A 122 -5.20 11.47 17.86
C HIS A 122 -6.20 12.22 18.74
N GLU A 123 -6.78 13.30 18.22
CA GLU A 123 -7.86 14.03 18.90
C GLU A 123 -9.16 13.20 19.00
N SER A 124 -9.39 12.28 18.05
CA SER A 124 -10.56 11.39 18.03
C SER A 124 -10.22 10.02 17.45
N ASN A 125 -10.98 9.01 17.90
CA ASN A 125 -10.99 7.64 17.37
C ASN A 125 -11.90 7.46 16.15
N ASP A 126 -12.64 8.50 15.73
CA ASP A 126 -13.48 8.45 14.53
C ASP A 126 -12.64 8.21 13.27
N PRO A 127 -13.19 7.61 12.21
CA PRO A 127 -12.48 7.43 10.94
C PRO A 127 -11.91 8.77 10.41
N PRO A 128 -10.75 8.76 9.73
CA PRO A 128 -10.24 9.94 9.04
C PRO A 128 -11.29 10.52 8.09
N GLY A 129 -11.38 11.85 8.01
CA GLY A 129 -12.38 12.50 7.17
C GLY A 129 -12.09 12.31 5.68
N GLU A 130 -13.15 12.18 4.89
CA GLU A 130 -13.08 12.12 3.43
C GLU A 130 -13.33 13.52 2.81
N PHE A 131 -12.86 13.73 1.57
CA PHE A 131 -13.27 14.90 0.80
C PHE A 131 -14.67 14.64 0.25
N CYS A 132 -15.53 15.65 0.23
CA CYS A 132 -16.71 15.60 -0.63
C CYS A 132 -16.29 15.67 -2.10
N ILE A 133 -17.21 15.39 -3.01
CA ILE A 133 -16.92 15.38 -4.46
C ILE A 133 -16.46 16.77 -4.91
N GLU A 134 -17.07 17.83 -4.39
CA GLU A 134 -16.75 19.22 -4.72
C GLU A 134 -15.34 19.59 -4.26
N GLU A 135 -14.98 19.26 -3.01
CA GLU A 135 -13.62 19.48 -2.48
C GLU A 135 -12.58 18.68 -3.27
N PHE A 136 -12.92 17.45 -3.64
CA PHE A 136 -12.07 16.57 -4.39
C PHE A 136 -11.80 17.11 -5.80
N LEU A 137 -12.84 17.50 -6.54
CA LEU A 137 -12.72 18.10 -7.87
C LEU A 137 -11.94 19.41 -7.82
N ALA A 138 -12.25 20.30 -6.87
CA ALA A 138 -11.52 21.55 -6.69
C ALA A 138 -10.02 21.35 -6.41
N LYS A 139 -9.62 20.22 -5.79
CA LYS A 139 -8.21 19.86 -5.61
C LYS A 139 -7.57 19.29 -6.86
N LEU A 140 -8.32 18.59 -7.71
CA LEU A 140 -7.85 18.09 -8.99
C LEU A 140 -7.67 19.22 -10.01
N ASP A 141 -8.59 20.19 -10.06
CA ASP A 141 -8.53 21.29 -11.01
C ASP A 141 -7.30 22.18 -10.78
N LYS A 142 -6.84 22.31 -9.53
CA LYS A 142 -5.56 22.97 -9.18
C LYS A 142 -4.33 22.33 -9.81
N VAL A 143 -4.44 21.12 -10.36
CA VAL A 143 -3.33 20.37 -10.98
C VAL A 143 -3.64 19.91 -12.39
N GLU A 144 -4.66 20.49 -13.03
CA GLU A 144 -5.06 20.20 -14.41
C GLU A 144 -4.02 20.66 -15.43
N ASP A 145 -3.39 21.81 -15.20
CA ASP A 145 -2.36 22.37 -16.10
C ASP A 145 -0.99 21.65 -16.00
N VAL A 146 -0.84 20.67 -15.10
CA VAL A 146 0.42 19.93 -14.93
C VAL A 146 0.60 18.93 -16.07
N ARG A 147 1.37 19.30 -17.09
CA ARG A 147 1.69 18.43 -18.22
C ARG A 147 2.80 17.41 -17.87
N PRO A 148 2.68 16.15 -18.33
CA PRO A 148 3.79 15.20 -18.35
C PRO A 148 4.99 15.72 -19.19
N GLY A 149 6.20 15.26 -18.92
CA GLY A 149 7.42 15.64 -19.64
C GLY A 149 8.05 16.97 -19.24
N GLN A 150 7.36 17.82 -18.46
CA GLN A 150 7.98 19.04 -17.93
C GLN A 150 8.85 18.73 -16.70
N LEU A 151 10.15 18.98 -16.82
CA LEU A 151 11.12 19.04 -15.73
C LEU A 151 10.74 20.18 -14.76
N GLN A 152 9.80 19.92 -13.86
CA GLN A 152 9.65 20.78 -12.69
C GLN A 152 10.95 20.68 -11.90
N SER A 153 11.75 21.75 -11.92
CA SER A 153 12.95 21.87 -11.09
C SER A 153 12.60 21.35 -9.69
N SER A 154 13.28 20.28 -9.28
CA SER A 154 13.04 19.59 -8.03
C SER A 154 13.48 20.46 -6.87
N ARG A 155 12.71 21.52 -6.58
CA ARG A 155 12.84 22.28 -5.34
C ARG A 155 12.53 21.30 -4.22
N LYS A 156 13.55 20.95 -3.43
CA LYS A 156 13.40 20.17 -2.19
C LYS A 156 12.21 20.77 -1.43
N ARG A 157 11.16 19.97 -1.22
CA ARG A 157 9.97 20.39 -0.46
C ARG A 157 10.45 20.95 0.87
N LYS A 158 10.19 22.24 1.14
CA LYS A 158 10.51 22.82 2.44
C LYS A 158 9.58 22.19 3.46
N ARG A 159 10.14 21.77 4.61
CA ARG A 159 9.41 21.24 5.77
C ARG A 159 8.27 22.18 6.25
N PHE A 160 8.31 23.44 5.83
CA PHE A 160 7.38 24.52 6.16
C PHE A 160 6.00 24.41 5.48
N ASP A 161 5.89 23.81 4.28
CA ASP A 161 4.60 23.71 3.56
C ASP A 161 3.58 22.78 4.25
N LEU A 162 4.04 21.93 5.17
CA LEU A 162 3.19 21.06 5.99
C LEU A 162 2.44 21.81 7.10
N LYS A 163 2.90 23.01 7.52
CA LYS A 163 2.26 23.80 8.58
C LYS A 163 1.12 24.71 8.10
N CYS A 164 1.05 25.04 6.80
CA CYS A 164 0.07 26.00 6.25
C CYS A 164 -1.13 25.36 5.55
N GLY A 165 -1.44 24.07 5.78
CA GLY A 165 -2.64 23.42 5.21
C GLY A 165 -2.64 23.22 3.68
N ASN A 166 -1.65 23.75 2.95
CA ASN A 166 -1.50 23.62 1.50
C ASN A 166 -0.64 22.40 1.11
N VAL A 167 -1.01 21.22 1.60
CA VAL A 167 -0.32 19.99 1.20
C VAL A 167 -0.86 19.52 -0.16
N LYS A 168 0.03 19.47 -1.16
CA LYS A 168 -0.26 18.98 -2.50
C LYS A 168 -0.46 17.45 -2.47
N ILE A 169 -1.73 17.02 -2.37
CA ILE A 169 -2.13 15.60 -2.34
C ILE A 169 -2.06 14.98 -3.75
N TRP A 170 -2.49 15.70 -4.77
CA TRP A 170 -2.35 15.29 -6.17
C TRP A 170 -1.19 15.99 -6.83
N SER A 171 -0.40 15.23 -7.58
CA SER A 171 0.70 15.75 -8.38
C SER A 171 0.22 16.31 -9.72
N ARG A 172 -0.80 15.68 -10.31
CA ARG A 172 -1.41 15.97 -11.62
C ARG A 172 -2.82 15.38 -11.71
N LYS A 173 -3.61 15.85 -12.67
CA LYS A 173 -4.87 15.23 -13.13
C LYS A 173 -4.53 14.25 -14.26
N VAL A 174 -4.71 12.95 -14.01
CA VAL A 174 -4.37 11.88 -14.98
C VAL A 174 -5.39 11.77 -16.11
N SER A 175 -4.98 11.19 -17.24
CA SER A 175 -5.78 10.98 -18.45
C SER A 175 -7.12 10.27 -18.23
N PHE A 176 -7.22 9.33 -17.28
CA PHE A 176 -8.49 8.66 -16.94
C PHE A 176 -9.62 9.62 -16.53
N TRP A 177 -9.30 10.83 -16.06
CA TRP A 177 -10.31 11.86 -15.76
C TRP A 177 -11.02 12.42 -17.00
N LYS A 178 -10.53 12.13 -18.21
CA LYS A 178 -11.23 12.42 -19.47
C LYS A 178 -12.48 11.53 -19.66
N LEU A 179 -12.52 10.35 -19.01
CA LEU A 179 -13.65 9.42 -19.14
C LEU A 179 -14.88 9.96 -18.39
N PRO A 180 -16.05 10.06 -19.04
CA PRO A 180 -17.20 10.78 -18.50
C PRO A 180 -17.79 10.14 -17.24
N TYR A 181 -17.67 8.82 -17.09
CA TYR A 181 -18.17 8.06 -15.95
C TYR A 181 -17.15 7.95 -14.80
N TRP A 182 -15.89 8.33 -15.01
CA TRP A 182 -14.81 8.04 -14.06
C TRP A 182 -15.11 8.60 -12.68
N HIS A 183 -15.57 9.85 -12.59
CA HIS A 183 -15.86 10.54 -11.34
C HIS A 183 -16.90 9.83 -10.44
N ILE A 184 -17.78 9.01 -11.02
CA ILE A 184 -18.85 8.29 -10.32
C ILE A 184 -18.32 7.02 -9.62
N LEU A 185 -17.26 6.42 -10.16
CA LEU A 185 -16.69 5.17 -9.65
C LEU A 185 -16.00 5.36 -8.28
N LYS A 186 -16.54 4.77 -7.21
CA LYS A 186 -15.91 4.86 -5.88
C LYS A 186 -14.62 4.05 -5.76
N GLY A 187 -14.56 2.88 -6.42
CA GLY A 187 -13.48 1.90 -6.33
C GLY A 187 -12.50 1.91 -7.51
N ARG A 188 -12.23 3.07 -8.12
CA ARG A 188 -11.40 3.20 -9.34
C ARG A 188 -10.01 2.57 -9.24
N HIS A 189 -9.36 2.73 -8.09
CA HIS A 189 -8.02 2.20 -7.85
C HIS A 189 -8.06 1.30 -6.63
N ASN A 190 -7.81 0.02 -6.86
CA ASN A 190 -7.70 -1.01 -5.85
C ASN A 190 -6.23 -1.40 -5.68
N LEU A 191 -5.91 -1.85 -4.48
CA LEU A 191 -4.57 -2.33 -4.17
C LEU A 191 -4.46 -3.82 -4.50
N ASP A 192 -3.36 -4.19 -5.12
CA ASP A 192 -2.96 -5.58 -5.29
C ASP A 192 -2.54 -6.14 -3.93
N VAL A 193 -3.45 -6.94 -3.36
CA VAL A 193 -3.31 -7.54 -2.04
C VAL A 193 -2.16 -8.52 -1.98
N MET A 194 -1.86 -9.23 -3.07
CA MET A 194 -0.82 -10.26 -3.09
C MET A 194 0.55 -9.70 -2.71
N HIS A 195 0.94 -8.58 -3.34
CA HIS A 195 2.21 -7.90 -3.04
C HIS A 195 2.24 -7.29 -1.63
N ILE A 196 1.09 -6.83 -1.13
CA ILE A 196 0.97 -6.29 0.22
C ILE A 196 1.15 -7.41 1.25
N ASP A 197 0.45 -8.52 1.08
CA ASP A 197 0.49 -9.68 1.96
C ASP A 197 1.90 -10.23 2.06
N LYS A 198 2.62 -10.35 0.94
CA LYS A 198 4.03 -10.73 0.96
C LYS A 198 4.87 -9.82 1.85
N ASN A 199 4.77 -8.51 1.65
CA ASN A 199 5.55 -7.54 2.44
C ASN A 199 5.19 -7.59 3.93
N ILE A 200 3.90 -7.79 4.26
CA ILE A 200 3.42 -7.89 5.65
C ILE A 200 3.92 -9.19 6.28
N CYS A 201 3.71 -10.33 5.61
CA CYS A 201 4.11 -11.66 6.05
C CYS A 201 5.62 -11.72 6.31
N GLU A 202 6.46 -11.31 5.36
CA GLU A 202 7.93 -11.26 5.53
C GLU A 202 8.34 -10.36 6.70
N SER A 203 7.67 -9.21 6.87
CA SER A 203 7.92 -8.29 7.97
C SER A 203 7.54 -8.89 9.32
N GLN A 204 6.41 -9.59 9.41
CA GLN A 204 5.95 -10.25 10.63
C GLN A 204 6.87 -11.42 11.00
N ILE A 205 7.14 -12.33 10.06
CA ILE A 205 8.05 -13.47 10.25
C ILE A 205 9.43 -12.97 10.71
N SER A 206 10.00 -11.98 10.03
CA SER A 206 11.31 -11.43 10.40
C SER A 206 11.34 -10.81 11.79
N THR A 207 10.23 -10.24 12.24
CA THR A 207 10.10 -9.62 13.57
C THR A 207 9.92 -10.67 14.66
N ILE A 208 9.01 -11.62 14.45
CA ILE A 208 8.69 -12.72 15.40
C ILE A 208 9.91 -13.64 15.59
N LEU A 209 10.63 -13.95 14.52
CA LEU A 209 11.87 -14.73 14.57
C LEU A 209 13.10 -13.90 14.95
N ASN A 210 12.97 -12.59 15.16
CA ASN A 210 14.05 -11.65 15.44
C ASN A 210 15.27 -11.85 14.53
N ILE A 211 15.02 -11.85 13.21
CA ILE A 211 16.07 -12.02 12.21
C ILE A 211 16.89 -10.73 12.16
N PRO A 212 18.23 -10.79 12.37
CA PRO A 212 19.09 -9.61 12.28
C PRO A 212 18.88 -8.86 10.96
N GLU A 213 18.91 -7.53 11.02
CA GLU A 213 18.73 -6.60 9.89
C GLU A 213 17.34 -6.59 9.22
N LYS A 214 16.52 -7.63 9.41
CA LYS A 214 15.16 -7.73 8.84
C LYS A 214 14.05 -7.42 9.84
N THR A 215 14.28 -7.65 11.14
CA THR A 215 13.31 -7.37 12.20
C THR A 215 12.85 -5.91 12.20
N LYS A 216 11.56 -5.67 12.41
CA LYS A 216 11.03 -4.31 12.61
C LYS A 216 11.19 -3.83 14.05
N ASP A 217 11.53 -4.75 14.95
CA ASP A 217 11.78 -4.46 16.35
C ASP A 217 13.24 -4.04 16.57
N THR A 218 13.49 -2.74 16.45
CA THR A 218 14.84 -2.15 16.49
C THR A 218 14.96 -1.17 17.64
N ILE A 219 16.19 -0.86 18.08
CA ILE A 219 16.45 0.17 19.10
C ILE A 219 15.77 1.50 18.72
N LYS A 220 15.83 1.90 17.44
CA LYS A 220 15.16 3.12 16.97
C LYS A 220 13.64 3.04 17.14
N ALA A 221 13.02 1.91 16.78
CA ALA A 221 11.57 1.72 16.97
C ALA A 221 11.18 1.74 18.46
N ARG A 222 12.04 1.20 19.33
CA ARG A 222 11.85 1.19 20.79
C ARG A 222 11.98 2.58 21.42
N LEU A 223 12.85 3.41 20.86
CA LEU A 223 12.97 4.82 21.22
C LEU A 223 11.80 5.64 20.66
N ASP A 224 11.32 5.34 19.44
CA ASP A 224 10.10 5.96 18.89
C ASP A 224 8.89 5.70 19.80
N LEU A 225 8.75 4.50 20.38
CA LEU A 225 7.70 4.20 21.37
C LEU A 225 7.82 5.09 22.62
N LYS A 226 9.04 5.39 23.08
CA LYS A 226 9.30 6.28 24.21
C LYS A 226 8.91 7.72 23.88
N ASP A 227 9.33 8.21 22.71
CA ASP A 227 9.03 9.57 22.24
C ASP A 227 7.52 9.79 22.07
N LEU A 228 6.79 8.74 21.64
CA LEU A 228 5.33 8.77 21.49
C LEU A 228 4.57 8.47 22.80
N GLY A 229 5.27 8.15 23.90
CA GLY A 229 4.65 7.83 25.19
C GLY A 229 3.85 6.53 25.21
N MET A 230 4.10 5.61 24.28
CA MET A 230 3.35 4.35 24.12
C MET A 230 4.15 3.13 24.58
N LYS A 231 3.44 2.02 24.90
CA LYS A 231 4.04 0.70 25.14
C LYS A 231 5.24 0.75 26.11
N LYS A 232 5.02 1.28 27.32
CA LYS A 232 6.06 1.49 28.35
C LYS A 232 6.87 0.22 28.63
N GLU A 233 6.23 -0.94 28.56
CA GLU A 233 6.83 -2.26 28.72
C GLU A 233 7.83 -2.62 27.62
N LEU A 234 7.70 -2.02 26.43
CA LEU A 234 8.58 -2.22 25.29
C LEU A 234 9.63 -1.10 25.14
N GLN A 235 9.53 0.03 25.83
CA GLN A 235 10.43 1.16 25.62
C GLN A 235 11.90 0.80 25.90
N PHE A 236 12.82 1.34 25.10
CA PHE A 236 14.25 1.22 25.35
C PHE A 236 14.63 1.95 26.65
N ARG A 237 15.42 1.29 27.50
CA ARG A 237 15.88 1.82 28.78
C ARG A 237 17.38 2.07 28.70
N ASP A 238 17.74 3.30 28.97
CA ASP A 238 19.12 3.78 29.01
C ASP A 238 19.24 4.60 30.29
N ASP A 239 20.00 4.08 31.26
CA ASP A 239 20.28 4.72 32.54
C ASP A 239 21.74 5.22 32.63
N GLY A 240 22.45 5.28 31.49
CA GLY A 240 23.84 5.73 31.41
C GLY A 240 24.87 4.65 31.72
N ASP A 241 24.56 3.76 32.66
CA ASP A 241 25.41 2.60 33.02
C ASP A 241 25.00 1.33 32.28
N SER A 242 23.74 1.21 31.87
CA SER A 242 23.20 0.04 31.19
C SER A 242 22.20 0.41 30.08
N CYS A 243 22.27 -0.36 28.99
CA CYS A 243 21.33 -0.28 27.89
C CYS A 243 20.51 -1.57 27.87
N GLN A 244 19.20 -1.46 28.10
CA GLN A 244 18.29 -2.59 28.10
C GLN A 244 17.19 -2.43 27.06
N MET A 245 17.03 -3.46 26.24
CA MET A 245 15.90 -3.61 25.32
C MET A 245 15.00 -4.74 25.85
N PRO A 246 13.85 -4.41 26.47
CA PRO A 246 12.97 -5.44 27.06
C PRO A 246 12.50 -6.45 26.02
N HIS A 247 12.53 -7.73 26.36
CA HIS A 247 12.06 -8.80 25.49
C HIS A 247 10.58 -8.57 25.11
N ALA A 248 10.30 -8.51 23.81
CA ALA A 248 8.94 -8.40 23.32
C ALA A 248 8.24 -9.76 23.36
N ARG A 249 6.99 -9.77 23.83
CA ARG A 249 6.15 -10.99 23.89
C ARG A 249 5.88 -11.64 22.53
N TYR A 250 5.99 -10.88 21.45
CA TYR A 250 5.82 -11.38 20.08
C TYR A 250 7.11 -11.98 19.50
N THR A 251 8.24 -11.82 20.17
CA THR A 251 9.51 -12.38 19.73
C THR A 251 9.66 -13.78 20.32
N LEU A 252 9.82 -14.79 19.47
CA LEU A 252 9.93 -16.16 19.92
C LEU A 252 11.28 -16.41 20.61
N SER A 253 11.24 -17.17 21.71
CA SER A 253 12.42 -17.82 22.30
C SER A 253 13.04 -18.83 21.34
N LYS A 254 14.24 -19.32 21.64
CA LYS A 254 14.94 -20.28 20.77
C LYS A 254 14.12 -21.57 20.59
N GLU A 255 13.55 -22.07 21.67
CA GLU A 255 12.71 -23.27 21.68
C GLU A 255 11.44 -23.07 20.84
N GLN A 256 10.79 -21.91 20.99
CA GLN A 256 9.59 -21.57 20.21
C GLN A 256 9.89 -21.38 18.72
N LYS A 257 11.08 -20.86 18.35
CA LYS A 257 11.48 -20.75 16.93
C LYS A 257 11.60 -22.12 16.28
N ASN A 258 12.18 -23.09 16.98
CA ASN A 258 12.29 -24.47 16.47
C ASN A 258 10.89 -25.06 16.24
N ILE A 259 10.00 -24.97 17.24
CA ILE A 259 8.61 -25.45 17.11
C ILE A 259 7.89 -24.79 15.92
N PHE A 260 8.07 -23.48 15.75
CA PHE A 260 7.46 -22.75 14.62
C PHE A 260 8.01 -23.22 13.27
N CYS A 261 9.31 -23.46 13.16
CA CYS A 261 9.91 -23.92 11.91
C CYS A 261 9.57 -25.39 11.63
N ASP A 262 9.51 -26.24 12.65
CA ASP A 262 9.06 -27.63 12.53
C ASP A 262 7.61 -27.69 12.01
N PHE A 263 6.73 -26.82 12.52
CA PHE A 263 5.37 -26.68 11.98
C PHE A 263 5.37 -26.33 10.49
N LEU A 264 6.18 -25.35 10.07
CA LEU A 264 6.30 -24.97 8.65
C LEU A 264 6.97 -26.04 7.79
N TRP A 265 7.77 -26.92 8.39
CA TRP A 265 8.38 -28.06 7.71
C TRP A 265 7.35 -29.15 7.43
N ASP A 266 6.48 -29.42 8.41
CA ASP A 266 5.52 -30.52 8.38
C ASP A 266 4.19 -30.17 7.71
N VAL A 267 3.87 -28.87 7.56
CA VAL A 267 2.60 -28.44 6.98
C VAL A 267 2.45 -28.97 5.55
N LYS A 268 1.29 -29.59 5.27
CA LYS A 268 0.93 -30.10 3.96
C LYS A 268 -0.36 -29.46 3.49
N PHE A 269 -0.42 -29.15 2.20
CA PHE A 269 -1.57 -28.55 1.55
C PHE A 269 -2.13 -29.48 0.47
N PRO A 270 -3.42 -29.36 0.10
CA PRO A 270 -3.96 -30.04 -1.07
C PRO A 270 -3.17 -29.70 -2.33
N ASP A 271 -3.22 -30.60 -3.31
CA ASP A 271 -2.56 -30.37 -4.61
C ASP A 271 -3.09 -29.09 -5.28
N GLY A 272 -2.18 -28.30 -5.84
CA GLY A 272 -2.47 -26.98 -6.41
C GLY A 272 -2.80 -25.85 -5.41
N PHE A 273 -2.87 -26.11 -4.10
CA PHE A 273 -3.25 -25.08 -3.11
C PHE A 273 -2.09 -24.23 -2.61
N ALA A 274 -0.89 -24.77 -2.43
CA ALA A 274 0.28 -24.01 -1.96
C ALA A 274 1.57 -24.63 -2.51
N SER A 275 2.67 -23.86 -2.51
CA SER A 275 3.98 -24.45 -2.76
C SER A 275 4.50 -25.17 -1.50
N ASN A 276 5.51 -26.03 -1.65
CA ASN A 276 6.11 -26.72 -0.52
C ASN A 276 6.93 -25.74 0.34
N ILE A 277 6.31 -25.23 1.42
CA ILE A 277 6.87 -24.22 2.32
C ILE A 277 8.15 -24.73 3.02
N SER A 278 8.33 -26.03 3.22
CA SER A 278 9.53 -26.57 3.86
C SER A 278 10.82 -26.24 3.08
N ARG A 279 10.72 -26.02 1.76
CA ARG A 279 11.85 -25.57 0.93
C ARG A 279 12.30 -24.15 1.24
N CYS A 280 11.47 -23.37 1.94
CA CYS A 280 11.78 -22.01 2.35
C CYS A 280 12.49 -21.97 3.72
N LEU A 281 12.73 -23.11 4.36
CA LEU A 281 13.47 -23.17 5.63
C LEU A 281 14.97 -23.35 5.37
N ASN A 282 15.80 -22.72 6.20
CA ASN A 282 17.24 -22.98 6.18
C ASN A 282 17.55 -24.40 6.70
N ALA A 283 18.74 -24.91 6.38
CA ALA A 283 19.18 -26.25 6.80
C ALA A 283 19.10 -26.46 8.33
N ASP A 284 19.31 -25.40 9.11
CA ASP A 284 19.23 -25.46 10.58
C ASP A 284 17.80 -25.31 11.12
N GLY A 285 16.78 -25.15 10.27
CA GLY A 285 15.37 -25.05 10.68
C GLY A 285 15.05 -23.88 11.63
N THR A 286 15.72 -22.74 11.47
CA THR A 286 15.62 -21.58 12.38
C THR A 286 15.24 -20.27 11.68
N LYS A 287 15.21 -20.25 10.35
CA LYS A 287 14.93 -19.08 9.52
C LYS A 287 14.09 -19.48 8.32
N VAL A 288 13.12 -18.62 8.00
CA VAL A 288 12.31 -18.73 6.78
C VAL A 288 12.82 -17.71 5.75
N GLN A 289 13.07 -18.15 4.52
CA GLN A 289 13.53 -17.33 3.40
C GLN A 289 12.99 -17.87 2.07
N GLY A 290 12.81 -16.99 1.08
CA GLY A 290 12.41 -17.42 -0.26
C GLY A 290 10.91 -17.68 -0.45
N LEU A 291 10.06 -17.28 0.51
CA LEU A 291 8.61 -17.31 0.34
C LEU A 291 8.19 -16.51 -0.90
N LYS A 292 7.37 -17.13 -1.74
CA LYS A 292 6.73 -16.44 -2.86
C LYS A 292 5.47 -15.74 -2.36
N THR A 293 4.97 -14.84 -3.20
CA THR A 293 3.77 -14.04 -2.91
C THR A 293 2.57 -14.90 -2.52
N HIS A 294 2.39 -16.04 -3.19
CA HIS A 294 1.32 -16.98 -2.88
C HIS A 294 1.53 -17.71 -1.55
N ASP A 295 2.77 -18.08 -1.21
CA ASP A 295 3.06 -18.72 0.08
C ASP A 295 2.74 -17.77 1.23
N CYS A 296 3.10 -16.49 1.08
CA CYS A 296 2.76 -15.45 2.05
C CYS A 296 1.27 -15.10 2.15
N HIS A 297 0.49 -15.36 1.10
CA HIS A 297 -0.96 -15.15 1.15
C HIS A 297 -1.67 -16.27 1.92
N ILE A 298 -1.06 -17.47 1.94
CA ILE A 298 -1.58 -18.64 2.65
C ILE A 298 -1.19 -18.64 4.13
N LEU A 299 0.02 -18.17 4.44
CA LEU A 299 0.55 -18.03 5.82
C LEU A 299 -0.07 -16.84 6.55
#